data_AF-A0A0P9CTW1-F1
#
_entry.id   AF-A0A0P9CTW1-F1
#
_cell.length_a   1.000
_cell.length_b   1.000
_cell.length_c   1.000
_cell.angle_alpha   90.00
_cell.angle_beta   90.00
_cell.angle_gamma   90.00
#
_symmetry.space_group_name_H-M   'P 1'
#
loop_
_entity.id
_entity.type
_entity.pdbx_description
1 polymer ?
#
loop_
_entity_poly.entity_id
_entity_poly.type
_entity_poly.pdbx_seq_one_letter_code
_entity_poly.pdbx_strand_id
1 'polypeptide(L)'
;MDVAQPKTSAPVAPKRARRRYRNATTAYLFILPGMLLFVAWTLYPLIYSLIMSFAQWNLIKPSRFVGFDNYARALKDPVFWLALRNTLLYTVITVPGQMILGLGIALLLDQPLRARAFFRTLYYI
;
A
#
# COMPACT_ATOMS: atom_id res chain seq x y z
N MET A 1 6.94 -36.91 64.65
CA MET A 1 7.67 -35.76 64.09
C MET A 1 8.10 -36.16 62.69
N ASP A 2 7.20 -36.02 61.72
CA ASP A 2 7.40 -36.39 60.31
C ASP A 2 7.92 -35.17 59.54
N VAL A 3 9.21 -35.18 59.21
CA VAL A 3 9.81 -34.18 58.33
C VAL A 3 9.77 -34.73 56.90
N ALA A 4 8.63 -34.50 56.23
CA ALA A 4 8.49 -34.82 54.81
C ALA A 4 9.26 -33.78 53.97
N GLN A 5 10.34 -34.22 53.33
CA GLN A 5 11.16 -33.39 52.43
C GLN A 5 10.37 -33.01 51.16
N PRO A 6 10.48 -31.77 50.66
CA PRO A 6 9.86 -31.38 49.40
C PRO A 6 10.63 -31.99 48.23
N LYS A 7 9.93 -32.76 47.38
CA LYS A 7 10.45 -33.31 46.13
C LYS A 7 10.79 -32.16 45.18
N THR A 8 12.08 -31.96 44.92
CA THR A 8 12.60 -31.05 43.89
C THR A 8 12.11 -31.49 42.51
N SER A 9 11.10 -30.80 41.98
CA SER A 9 10.69 -30.96 40.58
C SER A 9 11.71 -30.24 39.69
N ALA A 10 12.39 -31.01 38.84
CA ALA A 10 13.31 -30.49 37.84
C ALA A 10 12.58 -29.55 36.85
N PRO A 11 13.23 -28.46 36.40
CA PRO A 11 12.62 -27.55 35.44
C PRO A 11 12.50 -28.23 34.07
N VAL A 12 11.27 -28.40 33.59
CA VAL A 12 11.00 -28.84 32.21
C VAL A 12 11.45 -27.73 31.25
N ALA A 13 12.59 -27.93 30.59
CA ALA A 13 13.12 -26.99 29.60
C ALA A 13 12.10 -26.76 28.46
N PRO A 14 11.89 -25.50 27.99
CA PRO A 14 10.84 -25.19 27.03
C PRO A 14 11.20 -25.66 25.62
N LYS A 15 10.59 -26.77 25.16
CA LYS A 15 10.62 -27.24 23.75
C LYS A 15 9.92 -26.29 22.74
N ARG A 16 9.64 -25.02 23.09
CA ARG A 16 8.88 -24.08 22.24
C ARG A 16 9.71 -23.42 21.13
N ALA A 17 11.03 -23.36 21.24
CA ALA A 17 11.87 -22.67 20.25
C ALA A 17 11.93 -23.38 18.88
N ARG A 18 11.85 -24.72 18.85
CA ARG A 18 11.95 -25.51 17.61
C ARG A 18 10.67 -25.51 16.75
N ARG A 19 9.53 -25.07 17.28
CA ARG A 19 8.26 -24.99 16.53
C ARG A 19 8.09 -23.69 15.73
N ARG A 20 8.92 -22.68 16.00
CA ARG A 20 8.84 -21.36 15.35
C ARG A 20 9.41 -21.35 13.92
N TYR A 21 10.39 -22.22 13.63
CA TYR A 21 11.02 -22.31 12.31
C TYR A 21 10.37 -23.33 11.37
N ARG A 22 9.70 -24.37 11.89
CA ARG A 22 8.92 -25.32 11.06
C ARG A 22 7.63 -24.72 10.49
N ASN A 23 7.27 -23.52 10.93
CA ASN A 23 6.11 -22.75 10.45
C ASN A 23 6.48 -21.66 9.45
N ALA A 24 7.77 -21.39 9.21
CA ALA A 24 8.19 -20.33 8.28
C ALA A 24 7.86 -20.70 6.83
N THR A 25 8.10 -21.95 6.43
CA THR A 25 7.74 -22.45 5.09
C THR A 25 6.25 -22.36 4.82
N THR A 26 5.42 -22.70 5.81
CA THR A 26 3.96 -22.54 5.71
C THR A 26 3.57 -21.06 5.59
N ALA A 27 4.16 -20.18 6.40
CA ALA A 27 3.92 -18.73 6.31
C ALA A 27 4.30 -18.17 4.92
N TYR A 28 5.45 -18.55 4.38
CA TYR A 28 5.84 -18.17 3.02
C TYR A 28 4.90 -18.73 1.97
N LEU A 29 4.41 -19.97 2.11
CA LEU A 29 3.47 -20.56 1.17
C LEU A 29 2.13 -19.79 1.11
N PHE A 30 1.67 -19.23 2.24
CA PHE A 30 0.48 -18.38 2.29
C PHE A 30 0.73 -16.97 1.71
N ILE A 31 1.93 -16.42 1.84
CA ILE A 31 2.29 -15.12 1.26
C ILE A 31 2.55 -15.23 -0.25
N LEU A 32 3.11 -16.36 -0.69
CA LEU A 32 3.54 -16.61 -2.08
C LEU A 32 2.47 -16.29 -3.14
N PRO A 33 1.21 -16.73 -3.05
CA PRO A 33 0.21 -16.39 -4.07
C PRO A 33 -0.06 -14.88 -4.15
N GLY A 34 -0.16 -14.18 -3.02
CA GLY A 34 -0.33 -12.72 -3.00
C GLY A 34 0.89 -12.00 -3.56
N MET A 35 2.09 -12.48 -3.23
CA MET A 35 3.34 -11.90 -3.71
C MET A 35 3.55 -12.16 -5.20
N LEU A 36 3.16 -13.33 -5.72
CA LEU A 36 3.16 -13.62 -7.15
C LEU A 36 2.21 -12.68 -7.90
N LEU A 37 1.00 -12.47 -7.39
CA LEU A 37 0.06 -11.52 -7.99
C LEU A 37 0.62 -10.09 -7.97
N PHE A 38 1.19 -9.64 -6.84
CA PHE A 38 1.84 -8.34 -6.74
C PHE A 38 2.97 -8.20 -7.76
N VAL A 39 3.83 -9.22 -7.89
CA VAL A 39 4.93 -9.17 -8.86
C VAL A 39 4.39 -9.16 -10.29
N ALA A 40 3.43 -10.00 -10.62
CA ALA A 40 2.90 -10.10 -11.97
C ALA A 40 2.10 -8.85 -12.41
N TRP A 41 1.30 -8.26 -11.52
CA TRP A 41 0.40 -7.14 -11.86
C TRP A 41 0.91 -5.75 -11.47
N THR A 42 1.82 -5.65 -10.50
CA THR A 42 2.34 -4.35 -10.04
C THR A 42 3.81 -4.21 -10.41
N LEU A 43 4.66 -5.11 -9.92
CA LEU A 43 6.11 -4.93 -10.04
C LEU A 43 6.62 -5.11 -11.47
N TYR A 44 6.13 -6.14 -12.16
CA TYR A 44 6.50 -6.44 -13.54
C TYR A 44 6.15 -5.29 -14.50
N PRO A 45 4.89 -4.81 -14.60
CA PRO A 45 4.57 -3.69 -15.47
C PRO A 45 5.24 -2.38 -15.02
N LEU A 46 5.48 -2.17 -13.72
CA LEU A 46 6.24 -1.01 -13.23
C LEU A 46 7.69 -1.02 -13.76
N ILE A 47 8.41 -2.14 -13.60
CA ILE A 47 9.78 -2.28 -14.10
C ILE A 47 9.80 -2.15 -15.63
N TYR A 48 8.86 -2.79 -16.32
CA TYR A 48 8.76 -2.69 -17.77
C TYR A 48 8.52 -1.25 -18.24
N SER A 49 7.59 -0.53 -17.59
CA SER A 49 7.32 0.89 -17.85
C SER A 49 8.55 1.77 -17.58
N LEU A 50 9.28 1.50 -16.50
CA LEU A 50 10.55 2.18 -16.20
C LEU A 50 11.57 1.97 -17.32
N ILE A 51 11.82 0.73 -17.76
CA ILE A 51 12.73 0.44 -18.88
C ILE A 51 12.25 1.17 -20.15
N MET A 52 10.95 1.12 -20.42
CA MET A 52 10.33 1.77 -21.58
C MET A 52 10.47 3.29 -21.54
N SER A 53 10.49 3.92 -20.36
CA SER A 53 10.69 5.37 -20.22
C SER A 53 12.04 5.87 -20.75
N PHE A 54 13.06 4.99 -20.79
CA PHE A 54 14.38 5.28 -21.37
C PHE A 54 14.47 4.96 -22.86
N ALA A 55 13.44 4.32 -23.42
CA ALA A 55 13.34 4.00 -24.83
C ALA A 55 12.35 4.95 -25.52
N GLN A 56 12.69 5.37 -26.74
CA GLN A 56 11.74 6.02 -27.62
C GLN A 56 10.96 4.93 -28.35
N TRP A 57 9.83 4.57 -27.76
CA TRP A 57 8.90 3.62 -28.35
C TRP A 57 7.90 4.36 -29.24
N ASN A 58 7.75 3.91 -30.48
CA ASN A 58 6.74 4.40 -31.42
C ASN A 58 5.96 3.20 -31.93
N LEU A 59 4.65 3.37 -32.17
CA LEU A 59 3.82 2.31 -32.79
C LEU A 59 4.28 1.95 -34.21
N ILE A 60 4.97 2.87 -34.89
CA ILE A 60 5.30 2.80 -36.32
C ILE A 60 6.80 2.55 -36.57
N LYS A 61 7.68 2.96 -35.65
CA LYS A 61 9.15 2.89 -35.83
C LYS A 61 9.76 1.91 -34.82
N PRO A 62 10.85 1.21 -35.17
CA PRO A 62 11.54 0.34 -34.23
C PRO A 62 11.99 1.11 -32.99
N SER A 63 11.78 0.52 -31.81
CA SER A 63 12.14 1.08 -30.52
C SER A 63 13.63 1.41 -30.49
N ARG A 64 13.98 2.64 -30.10
CA ARG A 64 15.38 3.05 -29.94
C ARG A 64 15.62 3.43 -28.49
N PHE A 65 16.69 2.91 -27.89
CA PHE A 65 17.11 3.35 -26.58
C PHE A 65 17.68 4.77 -26.67
N VAL A 66 17.08 5.73 -25.96
CA VAL A 66 17.46 7.15 -26.00
C VAL A 66 17.92 7.68 -24.63
N GLY A 67 18.01 6.81 -23.63
CA GLY A 67 18.44 7.17 -22.27
C GLY A 67 17.53 8.24 -21.66
N PHE A 68 18.12 9.36 -21.24
CA PHE A 68 17.41 10.45 -20.55
C PHE A 68 16.76 11.49 -21.47
N ASP A 69 16.90 11.35 -22.79
CA ASP A 69 16.41 12.35 -23.75
C ASP A 69 14.88 12.56 -23.67
N ASN A 70 14.12 11.51 -23.38
CA ASN A 70 12.67 11.60 -23.15
C ASN A 70 12.33 12.57 -21.99
N TYR A 71 13.10 12.53 -20.90
CA TYR A 71 12.92 13.40 -19.75
C TYR A 71 13.35 14.84 -20.06
N ALA A 72 14.46 15.03 -20.78
CA ALA A 72 14.91 16.35 -21.20
C ALA A 72 13.89 17.03 -22.14
N ARG A 73 13.25 16.26 -23.04
CA ARG A 73 12.15 16.74 -23.88
C ARG A 73 10.91 17.11 -23.06
N ALA A 74 10.49 16.25 -22.13
CA ALA A 74 9.35 16.53 -21.26
C ALA A 74 9.54 17.81 -20.43
N LEU A 75 10.73 18.03 -19.87
CA LEU A 75 11.02 19.23 -19.06
C LEU A 75 11.03 20.54 -19.86
N LYS A 76 11.22 20.46 -21.18
CA LYS A 76 11.15 21.63 -22.08
C LYS A 76 9.76 21.83 -22.67
N ASP A 77 8.85 20.88 -22.49
CA ASP A 77 7.51 20.93 -23.05
C ASP A 77 6.58 21.81 -22.18
N PRO A 78 6.01 22.91 -22.71
CA PRO A 78 5.07 23.73 -21.95
C PRO A 78 3.80 22.97 -21.54
N VAL A 79 3.38 21.97 -22.31
CA VAL A 79 2.20 21.14 -22.00
C VAL A 79 2.46 20.29 -20.75
N PHE A 80 3.68 19.78 -20.58
CA PHE A 80 4.07 19.04 -19.38
C PHE A 80 3.92 19.90 -18.12
N TRP A 81 4.40 21.15 -18.15
CA TRP A 81 4.29 22.07 -17.01
C TRP A 81 2.85 22.50 -16.73
N LEU A 82 2.05 22.71 -17.79
CA LEU A 82 0.63 23.00 -17.64
C LEU A 82 -0.12 21.83 -16.97
N ALA A 83 0.12 20.61 -17.45
CA ALA A 83 -0.47 19.41 -16.87
C ALA A 83 -0.03 19.22 -15.41
N LEU A 84 1.27 19.37 -15.12
CA LEU A 84 1.81 19.26 -13.77
C LEU A 84 1.18 20.29 -12.82
N ARG A 85 1.07 21.56 -13.25
CA ARG A 85 0.42 22.61 -12.46
C ARG A 85 -1.05 22.28 -12.19
N ASN A 86 -1.78 21.81 -13.20
CA ASN A 86 -3.18 21.44 -13.04
C ASN A 86 -3.35 20.28 -12.04
N THR A 87 -2.52 19.24 -12.14
CA THR A 87 -2.56 18.10 -11.21
C THR A 87 -2.19 18.52 -9.79
N LEU A 88 -1.17 19.37 -9.62
CA LEU A 88 -0.79 19.89 -8.31
C LEU A 88 -1.88 20.76 -7.71
N LEU A 89 -2.44 21.69 -8.47
CA LEU A 89 -3.54 22.54 -8.02
C LEU A 89 -4.76 21.69 -7.64
N TYR A 90 -5.12 20.71 -8.47
CA TYR A 90 -6.20 19.77 -8.18
C TYR A 90 -5.93 19.02 -6.87
N THR A 91 -4.73 18.45 -6.69
CA THR A 91 -4.38 17.68 -5.49
C THR A 91 -4.42 18.54 -4.23
N VAL A 92 -3.83 19.74 -4.28
CA VAL A 92 -3.78 20.66 -3.13
C VAL A 92 -5.15 21.19 -2.75
N ILE A 93 -6.09 21.28 -3.68
CA ILE A 93 -7.47 21.68 -3.37
C ILE A 93 -8.30 20.48 -2.88
N THR A 94 -8.23 19.36 -3.61
CA THR A 94 -9.11 18.22 -3.38
C THR A 94 -8.75 17.44 -2.14
N VAL A 95 -7.47 17.18 -1.86
CA VAL A 95 -7.07 16.38 -0.69
C VAL A 95 -7.46 17.08 0.62
N PRO A 96 -7.12 18.36 0.86
CA PRO A 96 -7.59 19.07 2.05
C PRO A 96 -9.11 19.26 2.04
N GLY A 97 -9.72 19.54 0.87
CA GLY A 97 -11.17 19.66 0.76
C GLY A 97 -11.90 18.39 1.21
N GLN A 98 -11.44 17.22 0.76
CA GLN A 98 -11.97 15.92 1.19
C GLN A 98 -11.75 15.67 2.68
N MET A 99 -10.58 16.05 3.22
CA MET A 99 -10.31 15.93 4.67
C MET A 99 -11.24 16.83 5.49
N ILE A 100 -11.41 18.09 5.10
CA ILE A 100 -12.28 19.06 5.80
C ILE A 100 -13.73 18.57 5.74
N LEU A 101 -14.20 18.13 4.57
CA LEU A 101 -15.55 17.59 4.41
C LEU A 101 -15.76 16.32 5.24
N GLY A 102 -14.82 15.37 5.17
CA GLY A 102 -14.88 14.13 5.94
C GLY A 102 -14.91 14.38 7.45
N LEU A 103 -14.03 15.27 7.94
CA LEU A 103 -14.00 15.67 9.33
C LEU A 103 -15.26 16.45 9.73
N GLY A 104 -15.74 17.35 8.88
CA GLY A 104 -16.97 18.12 9.12
C GLY A 104 -18.20 17.22 9.26
N ILE A 105 -18.33 16.21 8.39
CA ILE A 105 -19.39 15.20 8.50
C ILE A 105 -19.21 14.37 9.78
N ALA A 106 -17.99 13.95 10.12
CA ALA A 106 -17.72 13.18 11.32
C ALA A 106 -18.11 13.95 12.60
N LEU A 107 -17.72 15.23 12.70
CA LEU A 107 -18.08 16.10 13.83
C LEU A 107 -19.58 16.38 13.92
N LEU A 108 -20.25 16.53 12.78
CA LEU A 108 -21.70 16.68 12.75
C LEU A 108 -22.37 15.42 13.31
N LEU A 109 -21.90 14.23 12.94
CA LEU A 109 -22.47 12.95 13.34
C LEU A 109 -22.13 12.54 14.79
N ASP A 110 -21.06 13.09 15.36
CA ASP A 110 -20.64 12.85 16.75
C ASP A 110 -21.54 13.54 17.79
N GLN A 111 -22.28 14.58 17.37
CA GLN A 111 -23.32 15.16 18.22
C GLN A 111 -24.46 14.16 18.48
N PRO A 112 -25.19 14.27 19.61
CA PRO A 112 -26.37 13.45 19.88
C PRO A 112 -27.53 13.84 18.95
N LEU A 113 -27.35 13.63 17.64
CA LEU A 113 -28.33 13.91 16.62
C LEU A 113 -29.34 12.77 16.59
N ARG A 114 -30.61 13.16 16.72
CA ARG A 114 -31.81 12.35 16.47
C ARG A 114 -31.86 11.76 15.05
N ALA A 115 -30.95 12.18 14.15
CA ALA A 115 -30.78 11.73 12.77
C ALA A 115 -29.80 10.55 12.56
N ARG A 116 -29.28 9.93 13.64
CA ARG A 116 -28.37 8.77 13.58
C ARG A 116 -28.85 7.64 12.68
N ALA A 117 -30.17 7.41 12.61
CA ALA A 117 -30.76 6.36 11.77
C ALA A 117 -30.67 6.69 10.26
N PHE A 118 -30.95 7.93 9.86
CA PHE A 118 -30.97 8.35 8.46
C PHE A 118 -29.56 8.33 7.83
N PHE A 119 -28.54 8.79 8.57
CA PHE A 119 -27.15 8.77 8.11
C PHE A 119 -26.54 7.36 8.05
N ARG A 120 -26.94 6.46 8.95
CA ARG A 120 -26.46 5.07 8.93
C ARG A 120 -26.93 4.31 7.69
N THR A 121 -28.12 4.62 7.19
CA THR A 121 -28.65 4.03 5.95
C THR A 121 -27.94 4.58 4.71
N LEU A 122 -27.70 5.90 4.66
CA LEU A 122 -27.10 6.56 3.49
C LEU A 122 -25.59 6.26 3.30
N TYR A 123 -24.88 5.91 4.38
CA TYR A 123 -23.46 5.58 4.33
C TYR A 123 -23.19 4.09 4.01
N TYR A 124 -24.15 3.20 4.33
CA TYR A 124 -24.00 1.75 4.12
C TYR A 124 -24.62 1.23 2.81
N ILE A 125 -25.48 2.03 2.16
CA ILE A 125 -25.99 1.79 0.80
C ILE A 125 -25.03 2.46 -0.20
#